data_AF-A0A131YIX6-F1
#
_entry.id   AF-A0A131YIX6-F1
#
_cell.length_a   1.000
_cell.length_b   1.000
_cell.length_c   1.000
_cell.angle_alpha   90.00
_cell.angle_beta   90.00
_cell.angle_gamma   90.00
#
_symmetry.space_group_name_H-M   'P 1'
#
loop_
_entity.id
_entity.type
_entity.pdbx_description
1 polymer ?
#
loop_
_entity_poly.entity_id
_entity_poly.type
_entity_poly.pdbx_seq_one_letter_code
_entity_poly.pdbx_strand_id
1 'polypeptide(L)'
;MYTLVLLVLLPVALNAARLSKDVDFATNCDTEHACMYPEACKICPPKPLHGYIRKPFFYNNQTGYCEESSSGVGDGCNAFDTFDDCEFKCGLESSEEEND
;
A
#
# COMPACT_ATOMS: atom_id res chain seq x y z
N MET A 1 -22.96 -3.83 46.53
CA MET A 1 -23.49 -4.55 45.36
C MET A 1 -23.17 -3.88 44.02
N TYR A 2 -22.96 -2.55 43.93
CA TYR A 2 -22.55 -1.89 42.67
C TYR A 2 -21.06 -2.04 42.28
N THR A 3 -20.18 -2.29 43.26
CA THR A 3 -18.73 -2.45 43.01
C THR A 3 -18.38 -3.73 42.25
N LEU A 4 -19.16 -4.80 42.43
CA LEU A 4 -18.98 -6.05 41.69
C LEU A 4 -19.43 -5.92 40.23
N VAL A 5 -20.43 -5.09 39.93
CA VAL A 5 -20.97 -4.93 38.56
C VAL A 5 -19.96 -4.22 37.63
N LEU A 6 -19.20 -3.25 38.14
CA LEU A 6 -18.18 -2.52 37.38
C LEU A 6 -16.96 -3.38 37.02
N LEU A 7 -16.60 -4.34 37.88
CA LEU A 7 -15.45 -5.24 37.66
C LEU A 7 -15.69 -6.27 36.56
N VAL A 8 -16.95 -6.55 36.20
CA VAL A 8 -17.27 -7.51 35.12
C VAL A 8 -17.46 -6.82 33.77
N LEU A 9 -17.84 -5.54 33.72
CA LEU A 9 -18.06 -4.81 32.46
C LEU A 9 -16.77 -4.30 31.81
N LEU A 10 -15.76 -3.94 32.60
CA LEU A 10 -14.45 -3.49 32.09
C LEU A 10 -13.68 -4.55 31.26
N PRO A 11 -13.61 -5.84 31.64
CA PRO A 11 -12.92 -6.84 30.83
C PRO A 11 -13.68 -7.25 29.55
N VAL A 12 -15.00 -7.06 29.49
CA VAL A 12 -15.80 -7.44 28.31
C VAL A 12 -15.52 -6.50 27.13
N ALA A 13 -15.33 -5.21 27.39
CA ALA A 13 -14.97 -4.24 26.34
C ALA A 13 -13.52 -4.41 25.84
N LEU A 14 -12.61 -4.89 26.69
CA LEU A 14 -11.19 -5.04 26.32
C LEU A 14 -10.96 -6.20 25.34
N ASN A 15 -11.82 -7.21 25.34
CA ASN A 15 -11.73 -8.36 24.43
C ASN A 15 -12.38 -8.14 23.05
N ALA A 16 -13.18 -7.08 22.86
CA ALA A 16 -13.79 -6.77 21.56
C ALA A 16 -12.84 -5.99 20.62
N ALA A 17 -11.77 -5.40 21.14
CA ALA A 17 -10.89 -4.50 20.40
C ALA A 17 -9.68 -5.18 19.73
N ARG A 18 -9.60 -6.52 19.70
CA ARG A 18 -8.43 -7.23 19.13
C ARG A 18 -8.82 -8.26 18.09
N LEU A 19 -9.27 -7.80 16.92
CA LEU A 19 -9.09 -8.56 15.71
C LEU A 19 -9.05 -7.66 14.46
N SER A 20 -8.11 -6.71 14.41
CA SER A 20 -7.54 -6.36 13.11
C SER A 20 -6.63 -7.52 12.74
N LYS A 21 -7.15 -8.48 11.97
CA LYS A 21 -6.26 -9.37 11.23
C LYS A 21 -5.66 -8.49 10.16
N ASP A 22 -4.45 -8.04 10.38
CA ASP A 22 -3.51 -7.83 9.29
C ASP A 22 -3.44 -9.18 8.57
N VAL A 23 -4.33 -9.35 7.58
CA VAL A 23 -4.15 -10.39 6.59
C VAL A 23 -2.90 -9.92 5.88
N ASP A 24 -1.76 -10.53 6.22
CA ASP A 24 -0.56 -10.54 5.37
C ASP A 24 -0.96 -11.18 4.04
N PHE A 25 -1.73 -10.44 3.24
CA PHE A 25 -1.89 -10.70 1.84
C PHE A 25 -0.50 -10.43 1.31
N ALA A 26 0.27 -11.51 1.11
CA ALA A 26 1.53 -11.42 0.40
C ALA A 26 1.20 -10.88 -1.00
N THR A 27 1.24 -9.55 -1.15
CA THR A 27 0.98 -8.88 -2.41
C THR A 27 2.01 -9.39 -3.39
N ASN A 28 1.54 -10.10 -4.41
CA ASN A 28 2.40 -10.55 -5.48
C ASN A 28 2.85 -9.30 -6.27
N CYS A 29 4.16 -9.02 -6.25
CA CYS A 29 4.75 -7.90 -6.97
C CYS A 29 5.19 -8.26 -8.40
N ASP A 30 4.89 -9.48 -8.84
CA ASP A 30 5.03 -9.94 -10.22
C ASP A 30 3.78 -9.63 -11.03
N THR A 31 3.99 -9.36 -12.32
CA THR A 31 2.95 -9.06 -13.31
C THR A 31 2.23 -10.31 -13.82
N GLU A 32 2.49 -11.49 -13.25
CA GLU A 32 1.78 -12.73 -13.57
C GLU A 32 0.30 -12.67 -13.20
N HIS A 33 -0.06 -11.83 -12.23
CA HIS A 33 -1.43 -11.54 -11.82
C HIS A 33 -1.70 -10.03 -11.91
N ALA A 34 -2.98 -9.64 -11.85
CA ALA A 34 -3.35 -8.23 -11.82
C ALA A 34 -2.79 -7.56 -10.55
N CYS A 35 -2.06 -6.46 -10.73
CA CYS A 35 -1.57 -5.64 -9.63
C CYS A 35 -2.74 -4.88 -8.98
N MET A 36 -2.76 -4.83 -7.65
CA MET A 36 -3.79 -4.15 -6.86
C MET A 36 -3.31 -2.75 -6.48
N TYR A 37 -3.96 -1.71 -6.98
CA TYR A 37 -3.61 -0.30 -6.70
C TYR A 37 -4.66 0.35 -5.79
N PRO A 38 -4.27 1.30 -4.91
CA PRO A 38 -2.93 1.87 -4.76
C PRO A 38 -1.97 1.03 -3.89
N GLU A 39 -2.44 -0.06 -3.28
CA GLU A 39 -1.67 -0.85 -2.31
C GLU A 39 -0.31 -1.35 -2.84
N ALA A 40 -0.25 -1.79 -4.09
CA ALA A 40 0.99 -2.22 -4.73
C ALA A 40 2.05 -1.12 -4.78
N CYS A 41 1.68 0.15 -4.89
CA CYS A 41 2.63 1.27 -4.90
C CYS A 41 3.38 1.39 -3.57
N LYS A 42 2.70 1.07 -2.45
CA LYS A 42 3.23 1.20 -1.09
C LYS A 42 3.97 -0.05 -0.63
N ILE A 43 3.50 -1.22 -1.06
CA ILE A 43 4.00 -2.53 -0.62
C ILE A 43 5.12 -3.03 -1.54
N CYS A 44 4.99 -2.86 -2.85
CA CYS A 44 5.96 -3.40 -3.79
C CYS A 44 7.14 -2.46 -4.01
N PRO A 45 8.39 -2.91 -3.79
CA PRO A 45 9.55 -2.13 -4.16
C PRO A 45 9.70 -2.08 -5.69
N PRO A 46 10.31 -1.02 -6.25
CA PRO A 46 10.74 -1.03 -7.63
C PRO A 46 11.75 -2.18 -7.83
N LYS A 47 11.50 -3.04 -8.82
CA LYS A 47 12.37 -4.19 -9.07
C LYS A 47 13.70 -3.73 -9.65
N PRO A 48 14.83 -4.39 -9.28
CA PRO A 48 16.08 -4.18 -9.97
C PRO A 48 15.95 -4.48 -11.46
N LEU A 49 16.66 -3.72 -12.28
CA LEU A 49 16.66 -3.93 -13.72
C LEU A 49 17.41 -5.23 -14.06
N HIS A 50 16.68 -6.21 -14.58
CA HIS A 50 17.24 -7.45 -15.12
C HIS A 50 16.82 -7.60 -16.59
N GLY A 51 17.80 -7.57 -17.50
CA GLY A 51 17.55 -7.69 -18.94
C GLY A 51 17.24 -6.36 -19.64
N TYR A 52 16.42 -6.42 -20.69
CA TYR A 52 16.21 -5.28 -21.60
C TYR A 52 14.91 -4.51 -21.37
N ILE A 53 13.97 -5.07 -20.58
CA ILE A 53 12.71 -4.39 -20.26
C ILE A 53 12.97 -3.43 -19.12
N ARG A 54 12.73 -2.14 -19.38
CA ARG A 54 12.92 -1.05 -18.42
C ARG A 54 11.69 -0.18 -18.38
N LYS A 55 11.18 0.07 -17.17
CA LYS A 55 10.12 1.04 -16.92
C LYS A 55 10.76 2.33 -16.38
N PRO A 56 10.47 3.49 -16.97
CA PRO A 56 11.09 4.74 -16.54
C PRO A 56 10.56 5.26 -15.20
N PHE A 57 9.33 4.92 -14.80
CA PHE A 57 8.72 5.49 -13.59
C PHE A 57 8.39 4.43 -12.53
N PHE A 58 8.42 4.83 -11.26
CA PHE A 58 7.99 4.04 -10.11
C PHE A 58 7.47 4.98 -9.02
N TYR A 59 6.63 4.48 -8.12
CA TYR A 59 6.19 5.24 -6.95
C TYR A 59 7.18 5.07 -5.80
N ASN A 60 7.64 6.19 -5.25
CA ASN A 60 8.51 6.21 -4.09
C ASN A 60 7.69 6.49 -2.83
N ASN A 61 7.38 5.43 -2.08
CA ASN A 61 6.61 5.51 -0.83
C ASN A 61 7.31 6.33 0.28
N GLN A 62 8.61 6.63 0.16
CA GLN A 62 9.29 7.49 1.13
C GLN A 62 9.03 8.97 0.87
N THR A 63 8.93 9.36 -0.40
CA THR A 63 8.69 10.75 -0.80
C THR A 63 7.21 11.02 -1.02
N GLY A 64 6.41 9.99 -1.30
CA GLY A 64 4.99 10.07 -1.60
C GLY A 64 4.69 10.40 -3.07
N TYR A 65 5.69 10.32 -3.96
CA TYR A 65 5.58 10.77 -5.35
C TYR A 65 6.04 9.71 -6.36
N CYS A 66 5.55 9.81 -7.59
CA CYS A 66 6.14 9.11 -8.71
C CYS A 66 7.48 9.74 -9.13
N GLU A 67 8.49 8.89 -9.32
CA GLU A 67 9.85 9.32 -9.65
C GLU A 67 10.33 8.65 -10.94
N GLU A 68 11.16 9.37 -11.69
CA GLU A 68 11.84 8.85 -12.87
C GLU A 68 13.16 8.19 -12.49
N SER A 69 13.35 6.94 -12.90
CA SER A 69 14.64 6.27 -12.84
C SER A 69 15.44 6.53 -14.12
N SER A 70 16.59 7.19 -13.98
CA SER A 70 17.50 7.48 -15.11
C SER A 70 18.01 6.23 -15.83
N SER A 71 18.05 5.08 -15.15
CA SER A 71 18.42 3.78 -15.71
C SER A 71 17.20 2.89 -16.01
N GLY A 72 16.02 3.31 -15.56
CA GLY A 72 14.81 2.49 -15.50
C GLY A 72 14.82 1.46 -14.37
N VAL A 73 13.65 0.87 -14.11
CA VAL A 73 13.43 -0.22 -13.15
C VAL A 73 12.92 -1.47 -13.89
N GLY A 74 13.04 -2.63 -13.26
CA GLY A 74 12.53 -3.89 -13.80
C GLY A 74 11.00 -3.95 -13.82
N ASP A 75 10.44 -4.83 -14.64
CA ASP A 75 8.99 -4.99 -14.78
C ASP A 75 8.36 -5.62 -13.53
N GLY A 76 7.37 -4.94 -12.96
CA GLY A 76 6.70 -5.33 -11.72
C GLY A 76 5.52 -4.41 -11.40
N CYS A 77 4.82 -4.70 -10.32
CA CYS A 77 3.64 -3.91 -9.93
C CYS A 77 3.93 -2.47 -9.46
N ASN A 78 5.19 -2.10 -9.25
CA ASN A 78 5.61 -0.73 -8.97
C ASN A 78 6.59 -0.26 -10.06
N ALA A 79 6.15 -0.34 -11.32
CA ALA A 79 6.93 0.00 -12.49
C ALA A 79 5.99 0.43 -13.63
N PHE A 80 6.15 1.67 -14.13
CA PHE A 80 5.21 2.31 -15.05
C PHE A 80 5.93 2.88 -16.28
N ASP A 81 5.24 2.85 -17.42
CA ASP A 81 5.76 3.40 -18.69
C ASP A 81 5.69 4.93 -18.75
N THR A 82 4.73 5.52 -18.06
CA THR A 82 4.51 6.98 -18.03
C THR A 82 4.30 7.47 -16.61
N PHE A 83 4.68 8.73 -16.38
CA PHE A 83 4.43 9.42 -15.12
C PHE A 83 2.93 9.45 -14.79
N ASP A 84 2.09 9.76 -15.79
CA ASP A 84 0.63 9.83 -15.62
C ASP A 84 0.00 8.50 -15.18
N ASP A 85 0.49 7.35 -15.66
CA ASP A 85 -0.01 6.04 -15.22
C ASP A 85 0.38 5.74 -13.78
N CYS A 86 1.58 6.16 -13.37
CA CYS A 86 2.02 6.06 -11.99
C CYS A 86 1.15 6.93 -11.07
N GLU A 87 0.96 8.21 -11.40
CA GLU A 87 0.15 9.13 -10.59
C GLU A 87 -1.32 8.72 -10.54
N PHE A 88 -1.89 8.26 -11.66
CA PHE A 88 -3.27 7.78 -11.71
C PHE A 88 -3.50 6.59 -10.76
N LYS A 89 -2.52 5.69 -10.65
CA LYS A 89 -2.62 4.48 -9.82
C LYS A 89 -2.20 4.70 -8.37
N CYS A 90 -1.24 5.60 -8.12
CA CYS A 90 -0.56 5.75 -6.83
C CYS A 90 -0.79 7.10 -6.15
N GLY A 91 -1.13 8.15 -6.90
CA GLY A 91 -1.29 9.52 -6.39
C GLY A 91 -2.59 9.78 -5.62
N LEU A 92 -3.40 8.74 -5.38
CA LEU A 92 -4.59 8.81 -4.54
C LEU A 92 -4.21 8.77 -3.06
N GLU A 93 -3.65 9.86 -2.55
CA GLU A 93 -3.73 10.19 -1.12
C GLU A 93 -4.29 11.62 -0.98
N SER A 94 -5.37 11.76 -0.20
CA SER A 94 -5.97 13.02 0.29
C SER A 94 -7.15 13.69 -0.48
N SER A 95 -8.20 12.96 -0.87
CA SER A 95 -9.54 13.59 -1.09
C SER A 95 -10.65 13.14 -0.14
N GLU A 96 -10.33 12.43 0.95
CA GLU A 96 -11.30 12.09 2.02
C GLU A 96 -10.87 12.59 3.41
N GLU A 97 -10.17 13.72 3.47
CA GLU A 97 -10.06 14.53 4.70
C GLU A 97 -10.59 15.95 4.46
N GLU A 98 -11.90 16.12 4.20
CA GLU A 98 -12.64 17.33 4.63
C GLU A 98 -14.18 17.20 4.51
N ASN A 99 -14.87 17.42 5.64
CA ASN A 99 -16.29 17.72 5.87
C ASN A 99 -17.29 16.57 6.12
N ASP A 100 -17.44 16.19 7.40
CA ASP A 100 -18.70 16.41 8.17
C ASP A 100 -18.39 16.63 9.67
#